data_AF-A0A4S8QBM8-F1
#
_entry.id   AF-A0A4S8QBM8-F1
#
_cell.length_a   1.000
_cell.length_b   1.000
_cell.length_c   1.000
_cell.angle_alpha   90.00
_cell.angle_beta   90.00
_cell.angle_gamma   90.00
#
_symmetry.space_group_name_H-M   'P 1'
#
loop_
_entity.id
_entity.type
_entity.pdbx_description
1 polymer ?
#
loop_
_entity_poly.entity_id
_entity_poly.type
_entity_poly.pdbx_seq_one_letter_code
_entity_poly.pdbx_strand_id
1 'polypeptide(L)' 'MTNAEKNFDDRCPLCELRMSEAVTVVSRHRTSAGAVVYARCECGRLSMWFEPSALVKGSPELRVMAGARVS' A
#
# COMPACT_ATOMS: atom_id res chain seq x y z
N MET A 1 14.09 8.73 -11.07
CA MET A 1 13.28 7.72 -11.79
C MET A 1 12.67 6.79 -10.74
N THR A 2 11.51 7.14 -10.19
CA THR A 2 10.79 6.33 -9.20
C THR A 2 9.98 5.25 -9.94
N ASN A 3 10.50 4.04 -10.00
CA ASN A 3 9.93 2.88 -10.71
C ASN A 3 8.62 2.31 -10.09
N ALA A 4 8.12 2.89 -8.99
CA ALA A 4 7.04 2.29 -8.21
C ALA A 4 5.63 2.62 -8.71
N GLU A 5 5.43 3.76 -9.35
CA GLU A 5 4.08 4.27 -9.66
C GLU A 5 3.49 3.71 -10.95
N LYS A 6 4.32 3.05 -11.79
CA LYS A 6 3.88 2.59 -13.12
C LYS A 6 3.19 1.21 -13.11
N ASN A 7 3.38 0.40 -12.07
CA ASN A 7 3.08 -1.04 -12.14
C ASN A 7 1.63 -1.44 -11.84
N PHE A 8 0.75 -0.53 -11.38
CA PHE A 8 -0.61 -0.93 -10.98
C PHE A 8 -1.62 -0.93 -12.13
N ASP A 9 -1.38 -0.16 -13.19
CA ASP A 9 -2.19 -0.18 -14.43
C ASP A 9 -1.58 -1.07 -15.52
N ASP A 10 -0.41 -1.65 -15.27
CA ASP A 10 0.26 -2.52 -16.22
C ASP A 10 -0.44 -3.89 -16.26
N ARG A 11 -0.67 -4.40 -17.49
CA ARG A 11 -1.15 -5.76 -17.69
C ARG A 11 -0.02 -6.75 -17.39
N CYS A 12 -0.37 -7.92 -16.88
CA CYS A 12 0.61 -8.98 -16.70
C CYS A 12 1.14 -9.43 -18.08
N PRO A 13 2.45 -9.42 -18.36
CA PRO A 13 2.98 -9.76 -19.69
C PRO A 13 2.94 -11.27 -20.00
N LEU A 14 2.42 -12.10 -19.07
CA LEU A 14 2.25 -13.55 -19.28
C LEU A 14 0.80 -13.95 -19.60
N CYS A 15 -0.19 -13.29 -19.00
CA CYS A 15 -1.60 -13.64 -19.17
C CYS A 15 -2.48 -12.45 -19.56
N GLU A 16 -1.87 -11.28 -19.73
CA GLU A 16 -2.49 -10.02 -20.16
C GLU A 16 -3.62 -9.48 -19.28
N LEU A 17 -3.88 -10.12 -18.14
CA LEU A 17 -4.85 -9.65 -17.16
C LEU A 17 -4.38 -8.35 -16.52
N ARG A 18 -5.35 -7.45 -16.24
CA ARG A 18 -5.06 -6.21 -15.51
C ARG A 18 -4.61 -6.54 -14.09
N MET A 19 -3.47 -6.00 -13.69
CA MET A 19 -2.92 -6.27 -12.37
C MET A 19 -3.83 -5.77 -11.25
N SER A 20 -4.62 -4.71 -11.47
CA SER A 20 -5.60 -4.20 -10.50
C SER A 20 -6.68 -5.21 -10.08
N GLU A 21 -6.98 -6.19 -10.92
CA GLU A 21 -8.07 -7.16 -10.71
C GLU A 21 -7.56 -8.59 -10.50
N ALA A 22 -6.40 -8.93 -11.06
CA ALA A 22 -5.91 -10.31 -11.16
C ALA A 22 -4.72 -10.65 -10.25
N VAL A 23 -4.28 -9.75 -9.36
CA VAL A 23 -3.21 -10.03 -8.39
C VAL A 23 -3.76 -10.21 -6.98
N THR A 24 -3.32 -11.28 -6.32
CA THR A 24 -3.57 -11.52 -4.90
C THR A 24 -2.31 -11.19 -4.11
N VAL A 25 -2.41 -10.32 -3.12
CA VAL A 25 -1.30 -10.03 -2.20
C VAL A 25 -1.03 -11.26 -1.33
N VAL A 26 0.20 -11.76 -1.38
CA VAL A 26 0.63 -12.96 -0.63
C VAL A 26 1.47 -12.62 0.59
N SER A 27 2.15 -11.48 0.60
CA SER A 27 2.87 -10.99 1.77
C SER A 27 3.04 -9.48 1.75
N ARG A 28 3.09 -8.89 2.95
CA ARG A 28 3.45 -7.49 3.19
C ARG A 28 4.50 -7.42 4.28
N HIS A 29 5.66 -6.86 3.96
CA HIS A 29 6.75 -6.67 4.90
C HIS A 29 6.93 -5.19 5.21
N ARG A 30 6.73 -4.80 6.47
CA ARG A 30 6.95 -3.43 6.93
C ARG A 30 8.45 -3.14 7.05
N THR A 31 8.85 -1.94 6.67
CA THR A 31 10.18 -1.36 6.86
C THR A 31 10.03 0.01 7.52
N SER A 32 11.14 0.63 7.92
CA SER A 32 11.12 1.99 8.46
C SER A 32 10.67 3.06 7.45
N ALA A 33 10.71 2.76 6.16
CA ALA A 33 10.38 3.69 5.08
C ALA A 33 9.00 3.43 4.44
N GLY A 34 8.34 2.31 4.77
CA GLY A 34 7.11 1.88 4.11
C GLY A 34 6.85 0.39 4.22
N ALA A 35 6.30 -0.21 3.17
CA ALA A 35 6.07 -1.63 3.07
C ALA A 35 6.50 -2.17 1.70
N VAL A 36 7.15 -3.33 1.69
CA VAL A 36 7.38 -4.13 0.48
C VAL A 36 6.22 -5.11 0.35
N VAL A 37 5.53 -5.08 -0.78
CA VAL A 37 4.38 -5.94 -1.06
C VAL A 37 4.76 -6.96 -2.11
N TYR A 38 4.42 -8.22 -1.84
CA TYR A 38 4.54 -9.32 -2.77
C TYR A 38 3.13 -9.76 -3.18
N ALA A 39 2.88 -9.85 -4.48
CA ALA A 39 1.60 -10.31 -5.00
C ALA A 39 1.79 -11.31 -6.12
N ARG A 40 0.85 -12.24 -6.22
CA ARG A 40 0.83 -13.29 -7.22
C ARG A 40 -0.34 -13.06 -8.16
N CYS A 41 -0.05 -13.02 -9.45
CA CYS A 41 -1.07 -13.03 -10.49
C CYS A 41 -1.71 -14.42 -10.60
N GLU A 42 -2.94 -14.53 -11.10
CA GLU A 42 -3.61 -15.82 -11.34
C GLU A 42 -2.79 -16.78 -12.23
N CYS A 43 -2.03 -16.25 -13.20
CA CYS A 43 -1.12 -17.05 -14.02
C CYS A 43 0.10 -17.60 -13.27
N GLY A 44 0.28 -17.23 -12.00
CA GLY A 44 1.35 -17.68 -11.14
C GLY A 44 2.55 -16.74 -11.05
N ARG A 45 2.62 -15.68 -11.89
CA ARG A 45 3.71 -14.68 -11.83
C ARG A 45 3.74 -13.98 -10.48
N LEU A 46 4.93 -13.90 -9.88
CA LEU A 46 5.17 -13.09 -8.68
C LEU A 46 5.61 -11.67 -9.09
N SER A 47 4.97 -10.67 -8.51
CA SER A 47 5.29 -9.25 -8.65
C SER A 47 5.60 -8.65 -7.28
N MET A 48 6.43 -7.60 -7.26
CA MET A 48 6.81 -6.91 -6.03
C MET A 48 6.86 -5.40 -6.26
N TRP A 49 6.31 -4.64 -5.32
CA TRP A 49 6.37 -3.17 -5.31
C TRP A 49 6.57 -2.63 -3.90
N PHE A 50 6.96 -1.36 -3.83
CA PHE A 50 7.14 -0.64 -2.58
C PHE A 50 6.03 0.38 -2.38
N GLU A 51 5.34 0.28 -1.25
CA GLU A 51 4.36 1.25 -0.76
C GLU A 51 5.04 2.15 0.29
N PRO A 52 5.46 3.38 -0.07
CA PRO A 52 6.08 4.27 0.90
C PRO A 52 5.09 4.60 2.03
N SER A 53 5.57 4.60 3.27
CA SER A 53 4.78 5.16 4.37
C SER A 53 4.76 6.66 4.16
N ALA A 54 3.61 7.21 3.74
CA ALA A 54 3.42 8.64 3.81
C ALA A 54 3.73 9.05 5.25
N LEU A 55 4.81 9.82 5.46
CA LEU A 55 4.97 10.55 6.70
C LEU A 55 3.69 11.35 6.85
N VAL A 56 2.84 10.93 7.79
CA VAL A 56 1.69 11.72 8.22
C VAL A 56 2.29 13.07 8.58
N LYS A 57 2.15 14.07 7.70
CA LYS A 57 2.39 15.47 8.07
C LYS A 57 1.47 15.70 9.27
N GLY A 58 2.08 15.78 10.44
CA GLY A 58 1.36 15.77 11.71
C GLY A 58 0.21 16.77 11.66
N SER A 59 -0.97 16.30 12.01
CA SER A 59 -1.97 17.14 12.65
C SER A 59 -1.83 16.88 14.15
N PRO A 60 -1.08 17.70 14.91
CA PRO A 60 -1.21 17.69 16.35
C PRO A 60 -2.29 18.71 16.70
N GLU A 61 -3.52 18.26 16.88
CA GLU A 61 -4.43 18.81 17.90
C GLU A 61 -5.67 17.91 17.93
N LEU A 62 -5.50 16.68 18.44
CA LEU A 62 -6.62 16.01 19.08
C LEU A 62 -6.84 16.74 20.41
N ARG A 63 -7.56 17.87 20.38
CA ARG A 63 -8.07 18.51 21.60
C ARG A 63 -9.06 17.55 22.25
N VAL A 64 -8.58 16.82 23.25
CA VAL A 64 -9.41 16.15 24.23
C VAL A 64 -10.16 17.24 24.99
N MET A 65 -11.42 17.49 24.62
CA MET A 65 -12.33 18.25 25.47
C MET A 65 -12.75 17.35 26.63
N ALA A 66 -12.05 17.46 27.75
CA ALA A 66 -12.52 16.94 29.03
C ALA A 66 -13.78 17.70 29.43
N GLY A 67 -14.94 17.08 29.23
CA GLY A 67 -16.22 17.59 29.73
C GLY A 67 -16.26 17.47 31.25
N ALA A 68 -15.97 18.56 31.95
CA ALA A 68 -16.34 18.71 33.35
C ALA A 68 -17.82 19.12 33.43
N ARG A 69 -18.69 18.18 33.82
CA ARG A 69 -19.99 18.52 34.41
C ARG A 69 -19.77 18.68 35.91
N VAL A 70 -19.91 19.89 36.42
CA VAL A 70 -20.19 20.14 37.84
C VAL A 70 -21.67 20.44 37.96
N SER A 71 -22.27 19.78 38.96
CA SER A 71 -23.67 19.71 39.33
C SER A 71 -24.38 21.05 39.53
#